data_AF-A0A931M4W3-F1
#
_entry.id   AF-A0A931M4W3-F1
#
_cell.length_a   1.000
_cell.length_b   1.000
_cell.length_c   1.000
_cell.angle_alpha   90.00
_cell.angle_beta   90.00
_cell.angle_gamma   90.00
#
_symmetry.space_group_name_H-M   'P 1'
#
loop_
_entity.id
_entity.type
_entity.pdbx_description
1 polymer ?
#
loop_
_entity_poly.entity_id
_entity_poly.type
_entity_poly.pdbx_seq_one_letter_code
_entity_poly.pdbx_strand_id
1 'polypeptide(L)'
;MKAILKYPLYRRPQPTNEVDANGYLPKGSVIEVERIYSGKYLDGISIWFYSNDGFYYWGGGLKVPEGEAMLDWESLNEETKSAILSSIINDEAYRIEKKVIGLLGYGMGYKNDNKNEGLALTIFVDAKIPKENFDKTISYTGIKNIPVDIKPVRKIEHQQYVTNGIKDLQPDKGSPMQMGGSISVTDSNDYGTRSFIVRDKNKKAYLMTCFHVLLDRFRSKGQYPFPGNIATIEANYPCKLMNNAGVTLRKEVVVIGKYNNNYDFALITLTDDTDLINAFDNRSFNGFYISDNIQTLLGKELVMGGATSKLQMGKVLETKSTIFVGRENKQFDNVIVTEKISMPGDSGAPVIDDQGMVVGIIIAGSVEEKRSYILPIHNIVFQQGYTITN
;
A
#
# COMPACT_ATOMS: atom_id res chain seq x y z
N MET A 1 -37.61 -1.53 4.59
CA MET A 1 -37.25 -0.15 4.17
C MET A 1 -37.81 0.09 2.78
N LYS A 2 -38.46 1.22 2.49
CA LYS A 2 -38.88 1.52 1.11
C LYS A 2 -37.74 2.18 0.34
N ALA A 3 -37.53 1.77 -0.90
CA ALA A 3 -36.56 2.37 -1.81
C ALA A 3 -37.19 2.66 -3.17
N ILE A 4 -36.84 3.79 -3.76
CA ILE A 4 -37.31 4.26 -5.07
C ILE A 4 -36.21 4.06 -6.09
N LEU A 5 -36.57 3.48 -7.23
CA LEU A 5 -35.64 3.25 -8.33
C LEU A 5 -35.28 4.57 -9.05
N LYS A 6 -33.98 4.92 -9.10
CA LYS A 6 -33.42 6.06 -9.85
C LYS A 6 -33.43 5.82 -11.36
N TYR A 7 -33.31 4.55 -11.77
CA TYR A 7 -33.28 4.07 -13.15
C TYR A 7 -34.10 2.79 -13.26
N PRO A 8 -34.51 2.37 -14.47
CA PRO A 8 -35.06 1.04 -14.65
C PRO A 8 -34.06 -0.03 -14.18
N LEU A 9 -34.49 -0.97 -13.34
CA LEU A 9 -33.64 -2.04 -12.82
C LEU A 9 -34.21 -3.41 -13.15
N TYR A 10 -33.32 -4.31 -13.58
CA TYR A 10 -33.64 -5.70 -13.80
C TYR A 10 -33.95 -6.42 -12.48
N ARG A 11 -35.00 -7.23 -12.49
CA ARG A 11 -35.36 -8.12 -11.38
C ARG A 11 -34.52 -9.38 -11.52
N ARG A 12 -33.61 -9.64 -10.59
CA ARG A 12 -32.72 -10.82 -10.67
C ARG A 12 -33.08 -11.82 -9.58
N PRO A 13 -33.05 -13.14 -9.86
CA PRO A 13 -33.30 -14.16 -8.84
C PRO A 13 -32.10 -14.37 -7.90
N GLN A 14 -30.93 -13.80 -8.26
CA GLN A 14 -29.69 -13.87 -7.50
C GLN A 14 -29.00 -12.49 -7.54
N PRO A 15 -28.12 -12.16 -6.57
CA PRO A 15 -27.39 -10.90 -6.53
C PRO A 15 -26.21 -10.89 -7.53
N THR A 16 -26.50 -11.11 -8.82
CA THR A 16 -25.53 -11.14 -9.93
C THR A 16 -26.21 -10.70 -11.23
N ASN A 17 -25.41 -10.14 -12.16
CA ASN A 17 -25.84 -9.82 -13.51
C ASN A 17 -25.66 -10.99 -14.50
N GLU A 18 -25.10 -12.12 -14.05
CA GLU A 18 -24.83 -13.31 -14.88
C GLU A 18 -26.04 -14.21 -15.11
N VAL A 19 -27.09 -14.06 -14.31
CA VAL A 19 -28.33 -14.84 -14.44
C VAL A 19 -29.38 -13.98 -15.09
N ASP A 20 -30.11 -14.50 -16.07
CA ASP A 20 -31.15 -13.77 -16.80
C ASP A 20 -32.15 -13.05 -15.89
N ALA A 21 -32.56 -11.86 -16.32
CA ALA A 21 -33.50 -11.03 -15.58
C ALA A 21 -34.93 -11.58 -15.73
N ASN A 22 -35.66 -11.62 -14.63
CA ASN A 22 -37.09 -11.92 -14.61
C ASN A 22 -37.93 -10.63 -14.76
N GLY A 23 -37.64 -9.90 -15.84
CA GLY A 23 -38.22 -8.59 -16.14
C GLY A 23 -37.46 -7.43 -15.52
N TYR A 24 -38.09 -6.26 -15.51
CA TYR A 24 -37.53 -5.03 -14.96
C TYR A 24 -38.61 -4.20 -14.28
N LEU A 25 -38.21 -3.34 -13.35
CA LEU A 25 -39.05 -2.30 -12.78
C LEU A 25 -38.67 -0.95 -13.39
N PRO A 26 -39.65 -0.11 -13.78
CA PRO A 26 -39.35 1.22 -14.31
C PRO A 26 -38.76 2.16 -13.23
N LYS A 27 -38.13 3.24 -13.69
CA LYS A 27 -37.72 4.34 -12.81
C LYS A 27 -38.93 4.85 -12.01
N GLY A 28 -38.72 5.15 -10.74
CA GLY A 28 -39.75 5.64 -9.82
C GLY A 28 -40.55 4.53 -9.13
N SER A 29 -40.39 3.27 -9.54
CA SER A 29 -40.95 2.15 -8.79
C SER A 29 -40.48 2.16 -7.34
N VAL A 30 -41.37 1.79 -6.42
CA VAL A 30 -41.06 1.61 -5.01
C VAL A 30 -40.93 0.13 -4.72
N ILE A 31 -39.82 -0.27 -4.11
CA ILE A 31 -39.61 -1.63 -3.62
C ILE A 31 -39.55 -1.62 -2.10
N GLU A 32 -40.05 -2.69 -1.48
CA GLU A 32 -39.91 -2.93 -0.04
C GLU A 32 -38.68 -3.80 0.19
N VAL A 33 -37.57 -3.15 0.51
CA VAL A 33 -36.32 -3.81 0.84
C VAL A 33 -36.46 -4.50 2.20
N GLU A 34 -36.28 -5.81 2.18
CA GLU A 34 -36.21 -6.65 3.37
C GLU A 34 -34.77 -6.78 3.87
N ARG A 35 -33.82 -7.01 2.94
CA ARG A 35 -32.42 -7.32 3.28
C ARG A 35 -31.45 -6.73 2.25
N ILE A 36 -30.19 -6.56 2.67
CA ILE A 36 -29.08 -6.17 1.81
C ILE A 36 -28.09 -7.34 1.74
N TYR A 37 -27.57 -7.60 0.55
CA TYR A 37 -26.60 -8.63 0.26
C TYR A 37 -25.37 -8.04 -0.43
N SER A 38 -24.21 -8.64 -0.15
CA SER A 38 -23.03 -8.58 -1.00
C SER A 38 -23.24 -9.54 -2.19
N GLY A 39 -22.93 -9.09 -3.40
CA GLY A 39 -23.08 -9.86 -4.63
C GLY A 39 -22.03 -9.52 -5.67
N LYS A 40 -22.23 -9.97 -6.90
CA LYS A 40 -21.27 -9.70 -7.98
C LYS A 40 -21.20 -8.20 -8.27
N TYR A 41 -19.98 -7.68 -8.47
CA TYR A 41 -19.75 -6.30 -8.85
C TYR A 41 -20.42 -5.98 -10.18
N LEU A 42 -21.20 -4.90 -10.17
CA LEU A 42 -21.72 -4.25 -11.36
C LEU A 42 -21.41 -2.75 -11.21
N ASP A 43 -20.72 -2.18 -12.20
CA ASP A 43 -20.29 -0.78 -12.21
C ASP A 43 -19.59 -0.33 -10.92
N GLY A 44 -18.73 -1.18 -10.35
CA GLY A 44 -17.97 -0.88 -9.14
C GLY A 44 -18.75 -1.01 -7.82
N ILE A 45 -20.02 -1.43 -7.87
CA ILE A 45 -20.90 -1.60 -6.71
C ILE A 45 -21.30 -3.07 -6.58
N SER A 46 -21.05 -3.66 -5.41
CA SER A 46 -21.39 -5.05 -5.07
C SER A 46 -22.63 -5.17 -4.15
N ILE A 47 -23.33 -4.07 -3.90
CA ILE A 47 -24.52 -4.04 -3.04
C ILE A 47 -25.76 -4.46 -3.83
N TRP A 48 -26.54 -5.39 -3.29
CA TRP A 48 -27.81 -5.85 -3.83
C TRP A 48 -28.91 -5.81 -2.77
N PHE A 49 -30.07 -5.31 -3.14
CA PHE A 49 -31.24 -5.20 -2.27
C PHE A 49 -32.22 -6.34 -2.58
N TYR A 50 -32.53 -7.13 -1.56
CA TYR A 50 -33.57 -8.16 -1.63
C TYR A 50 -34.91 -7.58 -1.19
N SER A 51 -35.89 -7.69 -2.06
CA SER A 51 -37.22 -7.14 -1.90
C SER A 51 -38.25 -8.22 -1.57
N ASN A 52 -39.36 -7.83 -0.96
CA ASN A 52 -40.46 -8.72 -0.58
C ASN A 52 -41.09 -9.49 -1.76
N ASP A 53 -40.85 -9.03 -2.99
CA ASP A 53 -41.28 -9.71 -4.23
C ASP A 53 -40.38 -10.90 -4.61
N GLY A 54 -39.35 -11.19 -3.81
CA GLY A 54 -38.46 -12.33 -3.98
C GLY A 54 -37.29 -12.09 -4.93
N PHE A 55 -37.03 -10.85 -5.33
CA PHE A 55 -35.97 -10.50 -6.30
C PHE A 55 -34.90 -9.58 -5.71
N TYR A 56 -33.75 -9.59 -6.38
CA TYR A 56 -32.59 -8.75 -6.10
C TYR A 56 -32.50 -7.59 -7.07
N TYR A 57 -32.16 -6.42 -6.53
CA TYR A 57 -32.02 -5.15 -7.24
C TYR A 57 -30.64 -4.56 -6.97
N TRP A 58 -29.92 -4.16 -8.01
CA TRP A 58 -28.58 -3.60 -7.89
C TRP A 58 -28.58 -2.23 -7.18
N GLY A 59 -27.63 -2.04 -6.27
CA GLY A 59 -27.68 -0.96 -5.29
C GLY A 59 -27.40 0.45 -5.82
N GLY A 60 -26.63 0.60 -6.90
CA GLY A 60 -26.36 1.90 -7.50
C GLY A 60 -27.60 2.61 -8.07
N GLY A 61 -28.69 1.86 -8.28
CA GLY A 61 -29.92 2.36 -8.88
C GLY A 61 -31.03 2.79 -7.91
N LEU A 62 -30.79 2.84 -6.60
CA LEU A 62 -31.85 3.09 -5.61
C LEU A 62 -31.66 4.41 -4.84
N LYS A 63 -32.78 5.03 -4.45
CA LYS A 63 -32.89 6.20 -3.58
C LYS A 63 -33.85 5.88 -2.45
N VAL A 64 -33.42 6.01 -1.20
CA VAL A 64 -34.32 5.86 -0.05
C VAL A 64 -34.98 7.20 0.23
N PRO A 65 -36.33 7.29 0.29
CA PRO A 65 -37.03 8.53 0.62
C PRO A 65 -36.66 9.06 2.00
N GLU A 66 -36.73 10.38 2.17
CA GLU A 66 -36.55 11.01 3.48
C GLU A 66 -37.68 10.56 4.43
N GLY A 67 -37.33 10.28 5.69
CA GLY A 67 -38.28 9.83 6.72
C GLY A 67 -38.58 8.33 6.73
N GLU A 68 -38.10 7.56 5.75
CA GLU A 68 -38.24 6.10 5.75
C GLU A 68 -37.35 5.44 6.79
N ALA A 69 -37.79 4.28 7.30
CA ALA A 69 -37.03 3.49 8.26
C ALA A 69 -35.71 3.03 7.62
N MET A 70 -34.60 3.61 8.08
CA MET A 70 -33.25 3.24 7.66
C MET A 70 -32.78 2.00 8.43
N LEU A 71 -32.05 1.14 7.73
CA LEU A 71 -31.35 0.02 8.35
C LEU A 71 -30.21 0.55 9.21
N ASP A 72 -30.08 0.01 10.41
CA ASP A 72 -29.00 0.39 11.31
C ASP A 72 -27.71 -0.34 10.92
N TRP A 73 -26.58 0.37 10.88
CA TRP A 73 -25.27 -0.20 10.57
C TRP A 73 -24.97 -1.47 11.37
N GLU A 74 -25.33 -1.50 12.66
CA GLU A 74 -25.00 -2.64 13.53
C GLU A 74 -25.83 -3.89 13.25
N SER A 75 -26.92 -3.77 12.48
CA SER A 75 -27.73 -4.93 12.06
C SER A 75 -27.12 -5.71 10.88
N LEU A 76 -26.10 -5.15 10.23
CA LEU A 76 -25.49 -5.72 9.04
C LEU A 76 -24.31 -6.63 9.39
N ASN A 77 -24.14 -7.70 8.59
CA ASN A 77 -22.94 -8.53 8.69
C ASN A 77 -21.70 -7.81 8.11
N GLU A 78 -20.51 -8.26 8.49
CA GLU A 78 -19.22 -7.66 8.11
C GLU A 78 -19.01 -7.60 6.58
N GLU A 79 -19.42 -8.64 5.85
CA GLU A 79 -19.28 -8.67 4.38
C GLU A 79 -20.10 -7.55 3.72
N THR A 80 -21.34 -7.36 4.17
CA THR A 80 -22.23 -6.30 3.69
C THR A 80 -21.70 -4.93 4.08
N LYS A 81 -21.21 -4.77 5.32
CA LYS A 81 -20.55 -3.55 5.80
C LYS A 81 -19.38 -3.15 4.89
N SER A 82 -18.52 -4.11 4.54
CA SER A 82 -17.37 -3.90 3.63
C SER A 82 -17.81 -3.47 2.21
N ALA A 83 -18.82 -4.12 1.64
CA ALA A 83 -19.39 -3.75 0.35
C ALA A 83 -19.96 -2.32 0.35
N ILE A 84 -20.62 -1.92 1.44
CA ILE A 84 -21.16 -0.56 1.62
C ILE A 84 -20.05 0.49 1.65
N LEU A 85 -19.01 0.26 2.45
CA LEU A 85 -17.87 1.20 2.53
C LEU A 85 -17.17 1.35 1.18
N SER A 86 -17.01 0.25 0.44
CA SER A 86 -16.47 0.28 -0.93
C SER A 86 -17.31 1.17 -1.85
N SER A 87 -18.63 1.04 -1.77
CA SER A 87 -19.56 1.85 -2.57
C SER A 87 -19.51 3.33 -2.20
N ILE A 88 -19.41 3.66 -0.90
CA ILE A 88 -19.25 5.04 -0.43
C ILE A 88 -17.97 5.66 -0.99
N ILE A 89 -16.85 4.94 -0.92
CA ILE A 89 -15.55 5.38 -1.45
C ILE A 89 -15.66 5.72 -2.94
N ASN A 90 -16.40 4.93 -3.71
CA ASN A 90 -16.56 5.14 -5.15
C ASN A 90 -17.57 6.26 -5.49
N ASP A 91 -18.73 6.27 -4.83
CA ASP A 91 -19.85 7.14 -5.20
C ASP A 91 -19.78 8.53 -4.57
N GLU A 92 -19.22 8.62 -3.36
CA GLU A 92 -19.25 9.83 -2.53
C GLU A 92 -17.89 10.54 -2.44
N ALA A 93 -16.86 10.01 -3.12
CA ALA A 93 -15.51 10.57 -3.25
C ALA A 93 -15.51 12.11 -3.36
N TYR A 94 -16.20 12.62 -4.38
CA TYR A 94 -16.27 14.05 -4.68
C TYR A 94 -16.88 14.88 -3.55
N ARG A 95 -17.91 14.36 -2.87
CA ARG A 95 -18.57 15.05 -1.76
C ARG A 95 -17.67 15.08 -0.52
N ILE A 96 -16.96 13.97 -0.24
CA ILE A 96 -15.97 13.88 0.84
C ILE A 96 -14.84 14.88 0.59
N GLU A 97 -14.27 14.91 -0.62
CA GLU A 97 -13.19 15.83 -1.03
C GLU A 97 -13.56 17.30 -0.85
N LYS A 98 -14.82 17.68 -1.14
CA LYS A 98 -15.29 19.06 -0.94
C LYS A 98 -15.56 19.42 0.52
N LYS A 99 -15.97 18.46 1.35
CA LYS A 99 -16.38 18.71 2.74
C LYS A 99 -15.20 18.65 3.72
N VAL A 100 -14.18 17.85 3.44
CA VAL A 100 -13.06 17.59 4.35
C VAL A 100 -11.85 18.45 3.97
N ILE A 101 -11.59 19.49 4.78
CA ILE A 101 -10.39 20.33 4.64
C ILE A 101 -9.14 19.52 5.01
N GLY A 102 -8.07 19.62 4.22
CA GLY A 102 -6.82 18.91 4.50
C GLY A 102 -6.88 17.41 4.20
N LEU A 103 -7.87 16.96 3.41
CA LEU A 103 -8.00 15.57 3.00
C LEU A 103 -6.74 15.07 2.27
N LEU A 104 -6.19 13.97 2.77
CA LEU A 104 -5.10 13.23 2.14
C LEU A 104 -5.59 12.00 1.39
N GLY A 105 -6.66 11.37 1.89
CA GLY A 105 -7.31 10.24 1.25
C GLY A 105 -8.42 9.64 2.12
N TYR A 106 -9.05 8.59 1.62
CA TYR A 106 -10.09 7.85 2.34
C TYR A 106 -10.01 6.36 2.00
N GLY A 107 -10.46 5.52 2.92
CA GLY A 107 -10.46 4.07 2.80
C GLY A 107 -11.44 3.41 3.75
N MET A 108 -11.42 2.09 3.82
CA MET A 108 -12.17 1.33 4.83
C MET A 108 -11.20 0.75 5.84
N GLY A 109 -11.58 0.72 7.12
CA GLY A 109 -10.78 0.12 8.17
C GLY A 109 -11.61 -0.12 9.43
N TYR A 110 -10.98 -0.61 10.48
CA TYR A 110 -11.63 -0.67 11.79
C TYR A 110 -11.49 0.68 12.51
N LYS A 111 -12.57 1.09 13.17
CA LYS A 111 -12.60 2.33 13.94
C LYS A 111 -11.53 2.31 15.03
N ASN A 112 -10.76 3.39 15.14
CA ASN A 112 -9.62 3.53 16.05
C ASN A 112 -8.58 2.37 15.94
N ASP A 113 -8.49 1.72 14.77
CA ASP A 113 -7.64 0.53 14.54
C ASP A 113 -7.98 -0.66 15.45
N ASN A 114 -9.19 -0.68 16.02
CA ASN A 114 -9.64 -1.71 16.95
C ASN A 114 -10.75 -2.55 16.31
N LYS A 115 -10.46 -3.83 16.02
CA LYS A 115 -11.43 -4.76 15.43
C LYS A 115 -12.74 -4.85 16.22
N ASN A 116 -12.68 -4.69 17.54
CA ASN A 116 -13.85 -4.76 18.42
C ASN A 116 -14.76 -3.53 18.29
N GLU A 117 -14.29 -2.44 17.67
CA GLU A 117 -15.08 -1.23 17.42
C GLU A 117 -15.79 -1.23 16.05
N GLY A 118 -15.60 -2.29 15.26
CA GLY A 118 -16.28 -2.49 13.97
C GLY A 118 -15.69 -1.68 12.81
N LEU A 119 -16.14 -2.02 11.60
CA LEU A 119 -15.73 -1.33 10.37
C LEU A 119 -16.24 0.12 10.32
N ALA A 120 -15.43 0.99 9.73
CA ALA A 120 -15.68 2.42 9.56
C ALA A 120 -15.13 2.92 8.20
N LEU A 121 -15.71 4.03 7.72
CA LEU A 121 -15.08 4.85 6.68
C LEU A 121 -13.93 5.61 7.33
N THR A 122 -12.70 5.31 6.92
CA THR A 122 -11.50 6.00 7.42
C THR A 122 -11.18 7.18 6.51
N ILE A 123 -11.06 8.36 7.08
CA ILE A 123 -10.70 9.60 6.37
C ILE A 123 -9.36 10.08 6.92
N PHE A 124 -8.38 10.21 6.03
CA PHE A 124 -7.03 10.64 6.36
C PHE A 124 -6.87 12.14 6.09
N VAL A 125 -6.38 12.90 7.07
CA VAL A 125 -6.22 14.37 6.99
C VAL A 125 -4.83 14.83 7.43
N ASP A 126 -4.34 15.94 6.91
CA ASP A 126 -3.02 16.50 7.22
C ASP A 126 -2.86 16.96 8.69
N ALA A 127 -3.94 17.47 9.27
CA ALA A 127 -4.04 17.86 10.66
C ALA A 127 -5.43 17.52 11.20
N LYS A 128 -5.52 17.24 12.50
CA LYS A 128 -6.80 16.91 13.13
C LYS A 128 -7.72 18.11 13.09
N ILE A 129 -8.74 18.05 12.21
CA ILE A 129 -9.81 19.05 12.16
C ILE A 129 -10.52 19.07 13.52
N PRO A 130 -10.88 20.24 14.08
CA PRO A 130 -11.71 20.31 15.28
C PRO A 130 -12.97 19.44 15.13
N LYS A 131 -13.32 18.70 16.20
CA LYS A 131 -14.44 17.72 16.22
C LYS A 131 -15.80 18.30 15.80
N GLU A 132 -15.93 19.62 15.81
CA GLU A 132 -17.15 20.37 15.53
C GLU A 132 -17.50 20.41 14.03
N ASN A 133 -16.59 19.99 13.14
CA ASN A 133 -16.76 20.16 11.70
C ASN A 133 -17.15 18.88 10.92
N PHE A 134 -17.18 17.71 11.57
CA PHE A 134 -17.53 16.48 10.86
C PHE A 134 -18.28 15.48 11.75
N ASP A 135 -19.37 14.95 11.20
CA ASP A 135 -20.24 14.00 11.89
C ASP A 135 -19.51 12.68 12.13
N LYS A 136 -19.55 12.15 13.37
CA LYS A 136 -18.93 10.84 13.71
C LYS A 136 -19.55 9.65 12.99
N THR A 137 -20.70 9.87 12.36
CA THR A 137 -21.41 8.90 11.54
C THR A 137 -21.96 9.58 10.30
N ILE A 138 -22.12 8.81 9.22
CA ILE A 138 -22.82 9.24 8.01
C ILE A 138 -23.99 8.31 7.71
N SER A 139 -24.83 8.73 6.78
CA SER A 139 -25.86 7.88 6.19
C SER A 139 -25.59 7.71 4.70
N TYR A 140 -25.86 6.51 4.18
CA TYR A 140 -25.67 6.18 2.77
C TYR A 140 -26.73 5.17 2.33
N THR A 141 -27.45 5.48 1.25
CA THR A 141 -28.42 4.58 0.58
C THR A 141 -29.37 3.85 1.55
N GLY A 142 -29.97 4.58 2.49
CA GLY A 142 -30.93 4.01 3.46
C GLY A 142 -30.32 3.34 4.68
N ILE A 143 -29.01 3.44 4.83
CA ILE A 143 -28.27 2.91 5.97
C ILE A 143 -27.83 4.10 6.81
N LYS A 144 -28.16 4.07 8.11
CA LYS A 144 -27.80 5.11 9.06
C LYS A 144 -26.65 4.65 9.96
N ASN A 145 -26.07 5.62 10.68
CA ASN A 145 -25.07 5.38 11.72
C ASN A 145 -23.78 4.71 11.21
N ILE A 146 -23.42 4.89 9.93
CA ILE A 146 -22.17 4.34 9.37
C ILE A 146 -21.00 5.08 10.05
N PRO A 147 -20.13 4.39 10.80
CA PRO A 147 -19.07 5.03 11.54
C PRO A 147 -18.06 5.70 10.61
N VAL A 148 -17.63 6.91 10.96
CA VAL A 148 -16.49 7.57 10.32
C VAL A 148 -15.36 7.71 11.32
N ASP A 149 -14.15 7.39 10.87
CA ASP A 149 -12.93 7.54 11.64
C ASP A 149 -11.99 8.53 10.95
N ILE A 150 -11.77 9.69 11.57
CA ILE A 150 -10.90 10.73 11.03
C ILE A 150 -9.52 10.59 11.66
N LYS A 151 -8.55 10.22 10.83
CA LYS A 151 -7.17 10.00 11.25
C LYS A 151 -6.28 11.12 10.72
N PRO A 152 -5.66 11.93 11.61
CA PRO A 152 -4.57 12.76 11.17
C PRO A 152 -3.42 11.86 10.72
N VAL A 153 -2.97 12.01 9.48
CA VAL A 153 -1.71 11.45 9.01
C VAL A 153 -0.72 12.58 9.03
N ARG A 154 0.27 12.50 9.93
CA ARG A 154 1.35 13.47 9.93
C ARG A 154 2.23 13.24 8.71
N LYS A 155 2.90 14.30 8.26
CA LYS A 155 3.74 14.26 7.07
C LYS A 155 4.86 13.25 7.23
N ILE A 156 4.69 12.06 6.67
CA ILE A 156 5.75 11.07 6.55
C ILE A 156 6.56 11.50 5.34
N GLU A 157 7.87 11.64 5.49
CA GLU A 157 8.73 11.92 4.35
C GLU A 157 9.31 10.60 3.84
N HIS A 158 9.49 10.49 2.53
CA HIS A 158 10.46 9.54 2.01
C HIS A 158 11.75 9.80 2.77
N GLN A 159 12.48 8.74 3.14
CA GLN A 159 13.74 8.95 3.81
C GLN A 159 14.61 9.79 2.88
N GLN A 160 14.82 11.04 3.25
CA GLN A 160 15.49 12.00 2.38
C GLN A 160 16.88 11.46 2.06
N TYR A 161 17.40 11.77 0.88
CA TYR A 161 18.80 11.51 0.58
C TYR A 161 19.68 12.30 1.56
N VAL A 162 20.80 11.72 1.99
CA VAL A 162 21.81 12.50 2.71
C VAL A 162 22.61 13.27 1.68
N THR A 163 22.19 14.50 1.38
CA THR A 163 23.03 15.46 0.65
C THR A 163 24.03 16.07 1.64
N ASN A 164 25.33 15.84 1.41
CA ASN A 164 26.43 16.42 2.20
C ASN A 164 26.47 15.98 3.68
N GLY A 165 26.94 14.77 3.93
CA GLY A 165 27.13 14.27 5.29
C GLY A 165 27.71 12.85 5.35
N ILE A 166 28.66 12.52 4.49
CA ILE A 166 29.36 11.22 4.56
C ILE A 166 30.34 11.27 5.73
N LYS A 167 29.93 10.82 6.91
CA LYS A 167 30.91 10.39 7.92
C LYS A 167 30.87 8.88 8.16
N ASP A 168 29.75 8.22 7.85
CA ASP A 168 29.52 6.85 8.31
C ASP A 168 29.18 5.82 7.21
N LEU A 169 29.18 6.21 5.92
CA LEU A 169 29.14 5.21 4.85
C LEU A 169 30.47 4.45 4.83
N GLN A 170 30.46 3.28 5.44
CA GLN A 170 31.56 2.34 5.37
C GLN A 170 31.54 1.58 4.04
N PRO A 171 32.70 1.34 3.41
CA PRO A 171 32.78 0.50 2.21
C PRO A 171 32.26 -0.89 2.53
N ASP A 172 31.63 -1.52 1.54
CA ASP A 172 31.29 -2.94 1.64
C ASP A 172 32.60 -3.70 1.91
N LYS A 173 32.67 -4.36 3.06
CA LYS A 173 33.85 -5.13 3.42
C LYS A 173 33.68 -6.55 2.88
N GLY A 174 34.57 -6.94 1.99
CA GLY A 174 34.70 -8.32 1.53
C GLY A 174 33.98 -8.64 0.22
N SER A 175 34.15 -9.90 -0.16
CA SER A 175 33.66 -10.57 -1.36
C SER A 175 33.11 -11.91 -0.85
N PRO A 176 31.81 -12.22 -1.00
CA PRO A 176 30.78 -11.47 -1.71
C PRO A 176 30.25 -10.22 -0.98
N MET A 177 29.80 -9.24 -1.76
CA MET A 177 29.05 -8.10 -1.26
C MET A 177 27.68 -8.55 -0.74
N GLN A 178 27.29 -8.01 0.40
CA GLN A 178 26.03 -8.33 1.07
C GLN A 178 24.92 -7.34 0.69
N MET A 179 23.67 -7.76 0.90
CA MET A 179 22.52 -6.86 0.90
C MET A 179 22.64 -5.86 2.07
N GLY A 180 21.86 -4.79 2.04
CA GLY A 180 21.99 -3.72 3.02
C GLY A 180 23.15 -2.75 2.78
N GLY A 181 23.98 -2.98 1.77
CA GLY A 181 24.97 -2.00 1.29
C GLY A 181 24.37 -0.92 0.38
N SER A 182 25.19 0.08 0.04
CA SER A 182 24.72 1.29 -0.66
C SER A 182 24.50 1.10 -2.17
N ILE A 183 23.59 1.90 -2.75
CA ILE A 183 23.35 2.00 -4.19
C ILE A 183 22.97 3.42 -4.60
N SER A 184 23.39 3.89 -5.77
CA SER A 184 23.10 5.24 -6.27
C SER A 184 22.97 5.29 -7.78
N VAL A 185 22.30 6.30 -8.34
CA VAL A 185 22.39 6.62 -9.78
C VAL A 185 23.81 7.13 -10.10
N THR A 186 24.37 6.79 -11.27
CA THR A 186 25.77 7.14 -11.61
C THR A 186 26.10 8.62 -11.55
N ASP A 187 25.14 9.47 -11.90
CA ASP A 187 25.31 10.92 -11.93
C ASP A 187 24.63 11.63 -10.75
N SER A 188 24.21 10.89 -9.72
CA SER A 188 23.63 11.46 -8.51
C SER A 188 24.56 11.30 -7.30
N ASN A 189 24.46 12.25 -6.38
CA ASN A 189 25.00 12.12 -5.02
C ASN A 189 23.99 11.47 -4.06
N ASP A 190 22.78 11.23 -4.53
CA ASP A 190 21.72 10.56 -3.80
C ASP A 190 21.97 9.05 -3.79
N TYR A 191 21.74 8.43 -2.64
CA TYR A 191 21.91 7.00 -2.47
C TYR A 191 20.78 6.41 -1.63
N GLY A 192 20.60 5.11 -1.80
CA GLY A 192 19.78 4.26 -0.95
C GLY A 192 20.50 2.96 -0.64
N THR A 193 19.71 1.93 -0.38
CA THR A 193 20.19 0.61 0.03
C THR A 193 19.78 -0.48 -0.97
N ARG A 194 20.66 -1.45 -1.17
CA ARG A 194 20.43 -2.67 -1.95
C ARG A 194 19.56 -3.64 -1.17
N SER A 195 18.44 -4.06 -1.76
CA SER A 195 17.45 -4.92 -1.09
C SER A 195 17.77 -6.41 -1.22
N PHE A 196 17.60 -6.93 -2.43
CA PHE A 196 17.59 -8.37 -2.70
C PHE A 196 18.08 -8.64 -4.12
N ILE A 197 18.68 -9.81 -4.32
CA ILE A 197 18.78 -10.46 -5.62
C ILE A 197 17.45 -11.17 -5.88
N VAL A 198 16.83 -10.88 -7.00
CA VAL A 198 15.61 -11.56 -7.46
C VAL A 198 15.82 -12.19 -8.82
N ARG A 199 15.13 -13.29 -9.12
CA ARG A 199 15.17 -13.94 -10.43
C ARG A 199 13.80 -13.97 -11.07
N ASP A 200 13.75 -13.74 -12.37
CA ASP A 200 12.51 -13.95 -13.14
C ASP A 200 12.29 -15.43 -13.47
N LYS A 201 11.16 -15.72 -14.14
CA LYS A 201 10.82 -17.07 -14.62
C LYS A 201 11.87 -17.72 -15.52
N ASN A 202 12.73 -16.94 -16.17
CA ASN A 202 13.81 -17.40 -17.02
C ASN A 202 15.13 -17.54 -16.25
N LYS A 203 15.10 -17.42 -14.92
CA LYS A 203 16.24 -17.44 -14.00
C LYS A 203 17.21 -16.27 -14.17
N LYS A 204 16.86 -15.24 -14.94
CA LYS A 204 17.71 -14.03 -15.07
C LYS A 204 17.71 -13.28 -13.75
N ALA A 205 18.89 -12.93 -13.26
CA ALA A 205 19.07 -12.24 -11.98
C ALA A 205 18.97 -10.71 -12.12
N TYR A 206 18.41 -10.11 -11.09
CA TYR A 206 18.32 -8.68 -10.92
C TYR A 206 18.65 -8.27 -9.49
N LEU A 207 19.25 -7.10 -9.33
CA LEU A 207 19.37 -6.44 -8.03
C LEU A 207 18.19 -5.48 -7.86
N MET A 208 17.50 -5.61 -6.74
CA MET A 208 16.36 -4.76 -6.39
C MET A 208 16.73 -3.66 -5.39
N THR A 209 16.12 -2.49 -5.56
CA THR A 209 16.06 -1.39 -4.58
C THR A 209 14.76 -0.61 -4.77
N CYS A 210 14.55 0.48 -4.04
CA CYS A 210 13.39 1.35 -4.22
C CYS A 210 13.40 2.10 -5.55
N PHE A 211 12.20 2.32 -6.12
CA PHE A 211 12.05 3.13 -7.33
C PHE A 211 12.51 4.55 -7.06
N HIS A 212 12.07 5.14 -5.95
CA HIS A 212 12.45 6.52 -5.61
C HIS A 212 13.94 6.66 -5.30
N VAL A 213 14.73 5.58 -5.17
CA VAL A 213 16.19 5.70 -5.01
C VAL A 213 16.86 5.94 -6.36
N LEU A 214 16.42 5.25 -7.43
CA LEU A 214 17.09 5.30 -8.74
C LEU A 214 16.36 6.13 -9.79
N LEU A 215 15.06 6.33 -9.62
CA LEU A 215 14.15 6.83 -10.65
C LEU A 215 13.35 8.05 -10.18
N ASP A 216 13.78 8.73 -9.11
CA ASP A 216 13.03 9.85 -8.53
C ASP A 216 12.73 10.97 -9.53
N ARG A 217 13.65 11.23 -10.46
CA ARG A 217 13.46 12.21 -11.55
C ARG A 217 12.25 11.90 -12.45
N PHE A 218 11.78 10.66 -12.49
CA PHE A 218 10.56 10.27 -13.21
C PHE A 218 9.30 10.40 -12.36
N ARG A 219 9.44 10.46 -11.02
CA ARG A 219 8.33 10.66 -10.07
C ARG A 219 7.59 11.96 -10.39
N SER A 220 8.33 13.06 -10.54
CA SER A 220 7.77 14.38 -10.87
C SER A 220 7.00 14.45 -12.20
N LYS A 221 7.18 13.47 -13.10
CA LYS A 221 6.58 13.47 -14.44
C LYS A 221 5.35 12.58 -14.57
N GLY A 222 4.91 11.90 -13.50
CA GLY A 222 3.73 11.03 -13.55
C GLY A 222 3.93 9.73 -14.35
N GLN A 223 5.18 9.35 -14.68
CA GLN A 223 5.49 8.21 -15.54
C GLN A 223 5.80 6.97 -14.69
N TYR A 224 4.85 6.03 -14.55
CA TYR A 224 4.84 5.07 -13.44
C TYR A 224 4.61 3.58 -13.73
N PRO A 225 4.56 3.15 -15.00
CA PRO A 225 5.13 1.83 -15.30
C PRO A 225 5.95 1.85 -16.59
N PHE A 226 7.21 1.45 -16.50
CA PHE A 226 8.07 1.27 -17.67
C PHE A 226 8.49 -0.20 -17.81
N PRO A 227 7.91 -0.95 -18.76
CA PRO A 227 8.70 -1.86 -19.57
C PRO A 227 9.17 -1.09 -20.81
N GLY A 228 10.48 -0.84 -20.93
CA GLY A 228 11.10 -0.37 -22.18
C GLY A 228 11.21 1.15 -22.34
N ASN A 229 12.10 1.78 -21.57
CA ASN A 229 12.90 2.98 -21.92
C ASN A 229 13.83 3.46 -20.79
N ILE A 230 14.04 2.62 -19.76
CA ILE A 230 14.91 2.94 -18.61
C ILE A 230 16.39 2.61 -18.91
N ALA A 231 16.70 2.01 -20.07
CA ALA A 231 18.02 1.51 -20.41
C ALA A 231 19.14 2.57 -20.42
N THR A 232 18.82 3.85 -20.26
CA THR A 232 19.77 4.96 -20.15
C THR A 232 20.15 5.30 -18.71
N ILE A 233 19.73 4.52 -17.72
CA ILE A 233 19.99 4.80 -16.30
C ILE A 233 20.94 3.76 -15.76
N GLU A 234 22.12 4.24 -15.40
CA GLU A 234 23.13 3.43 -14.74
C GLU A 234 23.03 3.60 -13.22
N ALA A 235 23.14 2.49 -12.51
CA ALA A 235 23.27 2.43 -11.06
C ALA A 235 24.67 1.96 -10.68
N ASN A 236 25.25 2.61 -9.67
CA ASN A 236 26.48 2.20 -9.01
C ASN A 236 26.16 1.45 -7.73
N TYR A 237 26.79 0.28 -7.57
CA TYR A 237 26.87 -0.42 -6.30
C TYR A 237 28.30 -0.95 -6.05
N PRO A 238 28.93 -0.61 -4.90
CA PRO A 238 28.47 0.37 -3.90
C PRO A 238 28.27 1.78 -4.49
N CYS A 239 27.64 2.70 -3.76
CA CYS A 239 27.34 4.03 -4.27
C CYS A 239 28.60 4.83 -4.65
N LYS A 240 28.47 5.76 -5.60
CA LYS A 240 29.60 6.54 -6.15
C LYS A 240 30.39 7.32 -5.10
N LEU A 241 29.73 7.74 -4.03
CA LEU A 241 30.36 8.45 -2.91
C LEU A 241 31.51 7.65 -2.29
N MET A 242 31.54 6.32 -2.49
CA MET A 242 32.58 5.41 -2.02
C MET A 242 33.81 5.34 -2.94
N ASN A 243 33.80 5.97 -4.13
CA ASN A 243 34.97 6.00 -5.02
C ASN A 243 36.21 6.57 -4.36
N ASN A 244 36.03 7.57 -3.49
CA ASN A 244 37.14 8.20 -2.78
C ASN A 244 37.79 7.26 -1.74
N ALA A 245 37.18 6.11 -1.46
CA ALA A 245 37.68 5.07 -0.55
C ALA A 245 38.40 3.92 -1.28
N GLY A 246 38.68 4.03 -2.58
CA GLY A 246 39.41 3.01 -3.36
C GLY A 246 38.59 1.77 -3.70
N VAL A 247 37.25 1.86 -3.67
CA VAL A 247 36.34 0.76 -3.97
C VAL A 247 35.97 0.75 -5.45
N THR A 248 36.06 -0.40 -6.11
CA THR A 248 35.62 -0.58 -7.50
C THR A 248 34.09 -0.51 -7.58
N LEU A 249 33.56 0.46 -8.32
CA LEU A 249 32.13 0.51 -8.61
C LEU A 249 31.75 -0.53 -9.66
N ARG A 250 30.64 -1.22 -9.41
CA ARG A 250 29.92 -1.92 -10.46
C ARG A 250 28.86 -1.01 -11.01
N LYS A 251 28.81 -0.92 -12.34
CA LYS A 251 27.85 -0.12 -13.10
C LYS A 251 26.95 -1.07 -13.87
N GLU A 252 25.66 -0.97 -13.62
CA GLU A 252 24.67 -1.77 -14.31
C GLU A 252 23.43 -0.94 -14.66
N VAL A 253 22.66 -1.43 -15.62
CA VAL A 253 21.52 -0.71 -16.17
C VAL A 253 20.24 -1.03 -15.41
N VAL A 254 19.49 0.00 -15.03
CA VAL A 254 18.12 -0.13 -14.51
C VAL A 254 17.19 -0.50 -15.67
N VAL A 255 16.51 -1.63 -15.55
CA VAL A 255 15.70 -2.19 -16.64
C VAL A 255 14.20 -2.14 -16.37
N ILE A 256 13.80 -2.14 -15.09
CA ILE A 256 12.39 -2.14 -14.68
C ILE A 256 12.21 -1.21 -13.49
N GLY A 257 11.11 -0.47 -13.47
CA GLY A 257 10.71 0.36 -12.34
C GLY A 257 9.20 0.49 -12.24
N LYS A 258 8.66 0.37 -11.03
CA LYS A 258 7.23 0.53 -10.74
C LYS A 258 7.03 1.32 -9.45
N TYR A 259 6.19 2.35 -9.52
CA TYR A 259 5.87 3.21 -8.38
C TYR A 259 4.39 3.56 -8.38
N ASN A 260 3.65 2.94 -7.47
CA ASN A 260 2.22 3.21 -7.25
C ASN A 260 1.88 2.91 -5.78
N ASN A 261 0.60 2.80 -5.40
CA ASN A 261 0.24 2.60 -4.00
C ASN A 261 0.74 1.28 -3.40
N ASN A 262 1.08 0.29 -4.23
CA ASN A 262 1.50 -1.04 -3.79
C ASN A 262 2.96 -1.35 -4.10
N TYR A 263 3.64 -0.50 -4.87
CA TYR A 263 4.99 -0.75 -5.36
C TYR A 263 5.86 0.50 -5.24
N ASP A 264 7.10 0.27 -4.83
CA ASP A 264 8.19 1.24 -4.89
C ASP A 264 9.48 0.46 -5.11
N PHE A 265 9.71 0.00 -6.33
CA PHE A 265 10.91 -0.77 -6.66
C PHE A 265 11.49 -0.47 -8.04
N ALA A 266 12.79 -0.68 -8.15
CA ALA A 266 13.55 -0.70 -9.39
C ALA A 266 14.42 -1.97 -9.44
N LEU A 267 14.58 -2.51 -10.64
CA LEU A 267 15.42 -3.68 -10.91
C LEU A 267 16.58 -3.30 -11.84
N ILE A 268 17.76 -3.72 -11.45
CA ILE A 268 19.00 -3.56 -12.19
C ILE A 268 19.41 -4.94 -12.70
N THR A 269 19.84 -5.04 -13.96
CA THR A 269 20.34 -6.33 -14.47
C THR A 269 21.63 -6.71 -13.76
N LEU A 270 21.75 -7.97 -13.36
CA LEU A 270 23.01 -8.53 -12.88
C LEU A 270 23.67 -9.34 -13.99
N THR A 271 24.97 -9.14 -14.15
CA THR A 271 25.84 -10.01 -14.96
C THR A 271 26.19 -11.27 -14.16
N ASP A 272 26.55 -12.37 -14.83
CA ASP A 272 26.80 -13.66 -14.17
C ASP A 272 28.00 -13.61 -13.18
N ASP A 273 28.90 -12.63 -13.35
CA ASP A 273 30.08 -12.40 -12.50
C ASP A 273 29.81 -11.49 -11.28
N THR A 274 28.55 -11.36 -10.85
CA THR A 274 28.22 -10.52 -9.70
C THR A 274 28.49 -11.26 -8.39
N ASP A 275 29.46 -10.74 -7.66
CA ASP A 275 29.85 -11.20 -6.33
C ASP A 275 28.93 -10.58 -5.26
N LEU A 276 27.65 -10.95 -5.32
CA LEU A 276 26.59 -10.52 -4.41
C LEU A 276 25.92 -11.75 -3.80
N ILE A 277 25.51 -11.65 -2.53
CA ILE A 277 24.73 -12.70 -1.86
C ILE A 277 23.48 -12.14 -1.20
N ASN A 278 22.42 -12.95 -1.17
CA ASN A 278 21.17 -12.67 -0.47
C ASN A 278 21.28 -12.92 1.04
N ALA A 279 22.17 -12.14 1.66
CA ALA A 279 22.38 -12.14 3.10
C ALA A 279 22.87 -10.75 3.53
N PHE A 280 22.72 -10.45 4.82
CA PHE A 280 23.45 -9.37 5.47
C PHE A 280 23.78 -9.78 6.91
N ASP A 281 24.91 -9.32 7.42
CA ASP A 281 25.34 -9.60 8.81
C ASP A 281 25.30 -11.10 9.16
N ASN A 282 25.74 -11.95 8.22
CA ASN A 282 25.71 -13.41 8.32
C ASN A 282 24.30 -14.04 8.43
N ARG A 283 23.25 -13.32 8.07
CA ARG A 283 21.87 -13.80 8.04
C ARG A 283 21.42 -14.02 6.61
N SER A 284 21.25 -15.30 6.22
CA SER A 284 20.72 -15.68 4.91
C SER A 284 19.21 -15.46 4.83
N PHE A 285 18.72 -15.23 3.61
CA PHE A 285 17.28 -15.10 3.37
C PHE A 285 16.66 -16.47 3.14
N ASN A 286 15.81 -16.90 4.05
CA ASN A 286 15.28 -18.27 4.08
C ASN A 286 13.89 -18.42 3.42
N GLY A 287 13.31 -17.30 2.97
CA GLY A 287 12.00 -17.23 2.37
C GLY A 287 11.42 -15.84 2.49
N PHE A 288 10.11 -15.70 2.29
CA PHE A 288 9.43 -14.42 2.51
C PHE A 288 8.00 -14.62 3.01
N TYR A 289 7.47 -13.61 3.70
CA TYR A 289 6.09 -13.58 4.15
C TYR A 289 5.14 -13.31 2.99
N ILE A 290 4.10 -14.14 2.83
CA ILE A 290 2.95 -13.87 1.94
C ILE A 290 1.90 -13.00 2.65
N SER A 291 1.00 -12.36 1.89
CA SER A 291 -0.02 -11.40 2.38
C SER A 291 -0.78 -11.88 3.62
N ASP A 292 -1.21 -13.14 3.62
CA ASP A 292 -2.04 -13.71 4.69
C ASP A 292 -1.30 -13.82 6.03
N ASN A 293 0.03 -13.96 5.97
CA ASN A 293 0.86 -14.17 7.15
C ASN A 293 1.42 -12.87 7.74
N ILE A 294 1.28 -11.73 7.07
CA ILE A 294 1.84 -10.45 7.55
C ILE A 294 1.27 -10.06 8.90
N GLN A 295 -0.01 -10.33 9.17
CA GLN A 295 -0.62 -10.00 10.46
C GLN A 295 0.06 -10.70 11.64
N THR A 296 0.66 -11.87 11.41
CA THR A 296 1.38 -12.62 12.45
C THR A 296 2.67 -11.93 12.90
N LEU A 297 3.12 -10.91 12.18
CA LEU A 297 4.29 -10.11 12.53
C LEU A 297 4.02 -9.12 13.67
N LEU A 298 2.77 -8.81 13.99
CA LEU A 298 2.43 -7.82 15.01
C LEU A 298 3.12 -8.14 16.35
N GLY A 299 3.88 -7.16 16.88
CA GLY A 299 4.65 -7.30 18.11
C GLY A 299 5.97 -8.07 17.99
N LYS A 300 6.24 -8.73 16.86
CA LYS A 300 7.53 -9.40 16.62
C LYS A 300 8.64 -8.37 16.41
N GLU A 301 9.86 -8.76 16.78
CA GLU A 301 11.07 -8.01 16.45
C GLU A 301 11.52 -8.33 15.02
N LEU A 302 11.84 -7.28 14.27
CA LEU A 302 12.41 -7.38 12.93
C LEU A 302 13.83 -6.81 12.92
N VAL A 303 14.64 -7.32 12.00
CA VAL A 303 16.02 -6.91 11.77
C VAL A 303 16.13 -6.27 10.39
N MET A 304 16.73 -5.09 10.32
CA MET A 304 16.98 -4.37 9.08
C MET A 304 18.48 -4.17 8.88
N GLY A 305 18.94 -4.34 7.64
CA GLY A 305 20.31 -4.03 7.23
C GLY A 305 20.34 -2.83 6.30
N GLY A 306 20.73 -1.65 6.78
CA GLY A 306 20.70 -0.40 6.02
C GLY A 306 22.08 0.12 5.63
N ALA A 307 22.18 0.85 4.51
CA ALA A 307 23.44 1.45 4.09
C ALA A 307 23.94 2.49 5.10
N THR A 308 23.02 3.24 5.71
CA THR A 308 23.31 4.32 6.66
C THR A 308 23.22 3.83 8.10
N SER A 309 22.07 3.27 8.52
CA SER A 309 21.88 2.87 9.93
C SER A 309 22.57 1.55 10.30
N LYS A 310 23.10 0.82 9.31
CA LYS A 310 23.66 -0.52 9.49
C LYS A 310 22.58 -1.47 10.04
N LEU A 311 22.97 -2.42 10.88
CA LEU A 311 22.06 -3.35 11.52
C LEU A 311 21.22 -2.63 12.57
N GLN A 312 19.89 -2.70 12.44
CA GLN A 312 18.95 -2.15 13.40
C GLN A 312 17.85 -3.16 13.70
N MET A 313 17.29 -3.09 14.90
CA MET A 313 16.20 -3.98 15.34
C MET A 313 15.06 -3.16 15.91
N GLY A 314 13.84 -3.63 15.72
CA GLY A 314 12.67 -2.97 16.28
C GLY A 314 11.39 -3.78 16.10
N LYS A 315 10.39 -3.46 16.91
CA LYS A 315 9.13 -4.20 16.94
C LYS A 315 8.16 -3.72 15.87
N VAL A 316 7.37 -4.64 15.35
CA VAL A 316 6.20 -4.34 14.51
C VAL A 316 5.09 -3.78 15.38
N LEU A 317 4.65 -2.58 15.05
CA LEU A 317 3.61 -1.85 15.74
C LEU A 317 2.25 -2.02 15.05
N GLU A 318 2.26 -2.02 13.71
CA GLU A 318 1.05 -2.14 12.90
C GLU A 318 1.34 -2.92 11.62
N THR A 319 0.31 -3.54 11.08
CA THR A 319 0.37 -4.29 9.83
C THR A 319 -0.82 -3.91 8.96
N LYS A 320 -0.61 -3.89 7.64
CA LYS A 320 -1.61 -3.50 6.64
C LYS A 320 -2.09 -2.03 6.77
N SER A 321 -1.21 -1.15 7.26
CA SER A 321 -1.51 0.28 7.39
C SER A 321 -1.51 0.98 6.03
N THR A 322 -2.32 2.03 5.90
CA THR A 322 -2.23 2.98 4.78
C THR A 322 -1.48 4.21 5.27
N ILE A 323 -0.45 4.62 4.52
CA ILE A 323 0.38 5.79 4.86
C ILE A 323 0.49 6.73 3.68
N PHE A 324 0.81 7.99 3.96
CA PHE A 324 1.02 9.02 2.93
C PHE A 324 2.42 9.58 3.08
N VAL A 325 3.23 9.43 2.03
CA VAL A 325 4.68 9.67 2.06
C VAL A 325 5.05 10.82 1.11
N GLY A 326 6.01 11.65 1.51
CA GLY A 326 6.59 12.69 0.67
C GLY A 326 5.79 14.00 0.67
N ARG A 327 6.21 14.95 -0.16
CA ARG A 327 5.53 16.25 -0.32
C ARG A 327 4.29 16.15 -1.21
N GLU A 328 4.28 15.13 -2.05
CA GLU A 328 3.21 14.76 -2.95
C GLU A 328 2.09 13.95 -2.27
N ASN A 329 2.21 13.67 -0.97
CA ASN A 329 1.29 12.82 -0.21
C ASN A 329 1.04 11.48 -0.92
N LYS A 330 2.10 10.81 -1.36
CA LYS A 330 1.99 9.54 -2.04
C LYS A 330 1.40 8.50 -1.09
N GLN A 331 0.20 8.04 -1.40
CA GLN A 331 -0.42 6.94 -0.67
C GLN A 331 0.33 5.63 -0.94
N PHE A 332 0.63 4.89 0.12
CA PHE A 332 1.04 3.49 0.09
C PHE A 332 0.09 2.66 0.95
N ASP A 333 -0.37 1.55 0.37
CA ASP A 333 -1.29 0.62 1.00
C ASP A 333 -0.54 -0.60 1.52
N ASN A 334 -1.14 -1.29 2.50
CA ASN A 334 -0.62 -2.53 3.08
C ASN A 334 0.78 -2.43 3.70
N VAL A 335 1.14 -1.27 4.23
CA VAL A 335 2.45 -1.02 4.84
C VAL A 335 2.56 -1.66 6.22
N ILE A 336 3.75 -2.15 6.55
CA ILE A 336 4.10 -2.60 7.90
C ILE A 336 4.81 -1.45 8.61
N VAL A 337 4.35 -1.13 9.82
CA VAL A 337 4.89 -0.04 10.64
C VAL A 337 5.68 -0.64 11.78
N THR A 338 6.92 -0.20 11.95
CA THR A 338 7.78 -0.62 13.07
C THR A 338 8.23 0.57 13.90
N GLU A 339 8.85 0.27 15.04
CA GLU A 339 9.73 1.23 15.73
C GLU A 339 10.77 1.83 14.77
N LYS A 340 11.36 2.97 15.15
CA LYS A 340 12.37 3.65 14.32
C LYS A 340 13.64 2.81 14.22
N ILE A 341 13.75 2.02 13.15
CA ILE A 341 14.94 1.24 12.80
C ILE A 341 15.74 1.86 11.66
N SER A 342 15.22 2.88 10.98
CA SER A 342 15.78 3.37 9.71
C SER A 342 16.19 4.85 9.77
N MET A 343 17.05 5.30 8.85
CA MET A 343 17.44 6.71 8.68
C MET A 343 17.47 7.10 7.19
N PRO A 344 17.44 8.41 6.84
CA PRO A 344 17.87 8.92 5.54
C PRO A 344 18.97 8.08 4.87
N GLY A 345 18.71 7.59 3.65
CA GLY A 345 19.61 6.69 2.90
C GLY A 345 19.38 5.18 3.11
N ASP A 346 18.50 4.76 4.02
CA ASP A 346 18.12 3.34 4.17
C ASP A 346 16.94 2.91 3.29
N SER A 347 16.44 3.79 2.42
CA SER A 347 15.43 3.41 1.42
C SER A 347 15.90 2.24 0.57
N GLY A 348 15.10 1.18 0.50
CA GLY A 348 15.45 -0.10 -0.12
C GLY A 348 16.11 -1.08 0.86
N ALA A 349 16.32 -0.75 2.12
CA ALA A 349 16.96 -1.68 3.05
C ALA A 349 16.10 -2.93 3.27
N PRO A 350 16.68 -4.14 3.16
CA PRO A 350 15.97 -5.38 3.42
C PRO A 350 15.61 -5.49 4.90
N VAL A 351 14.42 -6.02 5.17
CA VAL A 351 13.96 -6.33 6.53
C VAL A 351 13.60 -7.81 6.61
N ILE A 352 14.11 -8.48 7.63
CA ILE A 352 13.88 -9.90 7.93
C ILE A 352 13.40 -10.08 9.36
N ASP A 353 12.83 -11.24 9.69
CA ASP A 353 12.63 -11.67 11.07
C ASP A 353 13.86 -12.43 11.64
N ASP A 354 13.72 -12.96 12.85
CA ASP A 354 14.73 -13.76 13.54
C ASP A 354 15.07 -15.08 12.84
N GLN A 355 14.18 -15.57 11.96
CA GLN A 355 14.35 -16.78 11.17
C GLN A 355 14.96 -16.51 9.78
N GLY A 356 15.27 -15.25 9.46
CA GLY A 356 15.76 -14.86 8.13
C GLY A 356 14.66 -14.84 7.06
N MET A 357 13.39 -14.85 7.44
CA MET A 357 12.28 -14.69 6.50
C MET A 357 12.14 -13.22 6.11
N VAL A 358 12.19 -12.95 4.81
CA VAL A 358 12.07 -11.60 4.26
C VAL A 358 10.66 -11.05 4.46
N VAL A 359 10.59 -9.89 5.11
CA VAL A 359 9.36 -9.15 5.35
C VAL A 359 9.11 -8.15 4.22
N GLY A 360 10.11 -7.35 3.86
CA GLY A 360 9.93 -6.23 2.96
C GLY A 360 11.17 -5.37 2.77
N ILE A 361 10.94 -4.17 2.22
CA ILE A 361 11.95 -3.11 2.08
C ILE A 361 11.51 -1.84 2.81
N ILE A 362 12.46 -1.11 3.38
CA ILE A 362 12.21 0.23 3.92
C ILE A 362 11.88 1.19 2.77
N ILE A 363 10.77 1.92 2.86
CA ILE A 363 10.39 2.94 1.86
C ILE A 363 10.35 4.36 2.43
N ALA A 364 10.18 4.48 3.74
CA ALA A 364 10.01 5.77 4.42
C ALA A 364 10.34 5.65 5.91
N GLY A 365 10.43 6.79 6.59
CA GLY A 365 10.55 6.84 8.04
C GLY A 365 10.14 8.19 8.59
N SER A 366 9.65 8.21 9.83
CA SER A 366 9.22 9.42 10.51
C SER A 366 10.07 9.64 11.77
N VAL A 367 10.73 10.81 11.84
CA VAL A 367 11.47 11.23 13.04
C VAL A 367 10.50 11.61 14.15
N GLU A 368 9.42 12.32 13.79
CA GLU A 368 8.42 12.79 14.73
C GLU A 368 7.67 11.63 15.41
N GLU A 369 7.23 10.64 14.61
CA GLU A 369 6.52 9.48 15.12
C GLU A 369 7.45 8.38 15.66
N LYS A 370 8.76 8.52 15.43
CA LYS A 370 9.76 7.47 15.70
C LYS A 370 9.34 6.12 15.09
N ARG A 371 8.99 6.15 13.81
CA ARG A 371 8.51 4.98 13.06
C ARG A 371 9.30 4.74 11.77
N SER A 372 9.35 3.49 11.34
CA SER A 372 9.80 3.09 10.01
C SER A 372 8.68 2.38 9.27
N TYR A 373 8.68 2.52 7.95
CA TYR A 373 7.62 2.01 7.10
C TYR A 373 8.20 1.06 6.07
N ILE A 374 7.67 -0.16 6.07
CA ILE A 374 8.14 -1.27 5.27
C ILE A 374 7.07 -1.61 4.23
N LEU A 375 7.45 -1.63 2.96
CA LEU A 375 6.61 -2.18 1.91
C LEU A 375 6.82 -3.70 1.85
N PRO A 376 5.78 -4.52 2.03
CA PRO A 376 5.93 -5.97 2.03
C PRO A 376 6.45 -6.52 0.70
N ILE A 377 7.39 -7.46 0.76
CA ILE A 377 8.08 -7.96 -0.43
C ILE A 377 7.17 -8.80 -1.34
N HIS A 378 6.16 -9.48 -0.79
CA HIS A 378 5.28 -10.35 -1.56
C HIS A 378 4.52 -9.62 -2.67
N ASN A 379 4.20 -8.33 -2.47
CA ASN A 379 3.60 -7.50 -3.51
C ASN A 379 4.48 -7.54 -4.76
N ILE A 380 5.79 -7.40 -4.58
CA ILE A 380 6.76 -7.32 -5.68
C ILE A 380 7.09 -8.72 -6.21
N VAL A 381 7.49 -9.64 -5.33
CA VAL A 381 8.04 -10.94 -5.74
C VAL A 381 6.96 -11.87 -6.29
N PHE A 382 5.86 -12.05 -5.54
CA PHE A 382 4.81 -12.99 -5.95
C PHE A 382 3.99 -12.46 -7.13
N GLN A 383 3.50 -11.21 -7.05
CA GLN A 383 2.57 -10.69 -8.07
C GLN A 383 3.24 -10.37 -9.41
N GLN A 384 4.56 -10.18 -9.43
CA GLN A 384 5.31 -9.92 -10.66
C GLN A 384 6.07 -11.17 -11.17
N GLY A 385 5.95 -12.32 -10.49
CA GLY A 385 6.54 -13.58 -10.93
C GLY A 385 8.06 -13.67 -10.76
N TYR A 386 8.60 -13.00 -9.73
CA TYR A 386 10.00 -13.13 -9.33
C TYR A 386 10.15 -14.12 -8.17
N THR A 387 11.38 -14.56 -7.91
CA THR A 387 11.76 -15.34 -6.73
C THR A 387 12.99 -14.73 -6.05
N ILE A 388 13.07 -14.84 -4.73
CA ILE A 388 14.29 -14.52 -3.96
C ILE A 388 15.10 -15.81 -3.89
N THR A 389 16.35 -15.79 -4.38
CA THR A 389 17.23 -16.96 -4.38
C THR A 389 18.49 -16.66 -3.60
N ASN A 390 18.92 -17.55 -2.71
CA ASN A 390 20.24 -17.46 -2.10
C ASN A 390 21.37 -17.63 -3.11
#